data_AF-A0A1Z9B220-F1
#
_entry.id   AF-A0A1Z9B220-F1
#
_cell.length_a   1.000
_cell.length_b   1.000
_cell.length_c   1.000
_cell.angle_alpha   90.00
_cell.angle_beta   90.00
_cell.angle_gamma   90.00
#
_symmetry.space_group_name_H-M   'P 1'
#
loop_
_entity.id
_entity.type
_entity.pdbx_description
1 polymer ?
#
loop_
_entity_poly.entity_id
_entity_poly.type
_entity_poly.pdbx_seq_one_letter_code
_entity_poly.pdbx_strand_id
1 'polypeptide(L)'
;MEHLLEVWLYNENAHLKGLAFGFVHSSIMLIGYYTGWSINRFFKIISNGFIAGIIGAALSHIIADIIASLVDPHLRSAVFGIALGGIIPLLFIPILEKLVTKSQHHIVIGDHEDIKKDIKLKHK
;
A
#
# COMPACT_ATOMS: atom_id res chain seq x y z
N MET A 1 -27.33 -13.27 -34.24
CA MET A 1 -25.86 -13.18 -34.33
C MET A 1 -25.23 -12.33 -33.23
N GLU A 2 -25.97 -11.48 -32.53
CA GLU A 2 -25.42 -10.70 -31.41
C GLU A 2 -25.15 -11.54 -30.14
N HIS A 3 -25.98 -12.55 -29.87
CA HIS A 3 -25.81 -13.44 -28.72
C HIS A 3 -24.56 -14.35 -28.78
N LEU A 4 -23.99 -14.58 -29.96
CA LEU A 4 -22.76 -15.38 -30.12
C LEU A 4 -21.50 -14.52 -29.98
N LEU A 5 -21.58 -13.24 -30.40
CA LEU A 5 -20.52 -12.27 -30.18
C LEU A 5 -20.43 -11.89 -28.70
N GLU A 6 -21.56 -11.78 -28.00
CA GLU A 6 -21.57 -11.66 -26.54
C GLU A 6 -20.93 -12.89 -25.91
N VAL A 7 -21.34 -14.13 -26.18
CA VAL A 7 -20.70 -15.30 -25.56
C VAL A 7 -19.19 -15.41 -25.86
N TRP A 8 -18.69 -14.92 -27.00
CA TRP A 8 -17.27 -14.98 -27.36
C TRP A 8 -16.44 -13.79 -26.82
N LEU A 9 -16.98 -12.56 -26.79
CA LEU A 9 -16.34 -11.40 -26.13
C LEU A 9 -16.47 -11.46 -24.60
N TYR A 10 -17.55 -12.03 -24.11
CA TYR A 10 -17.89 -12.11 -22.69
C TYR A 10 -17.31 -13.36 -22.04
N ASN A 11 -16.69 -14.30 -22.78
CA ASN A 11 -15.93 -15.41 -22.20
C ASN A 11 -14.61 -14.89 -21.59
N GLU A 12 -14.61 -14.24 -20.42
CA GLU A 12 -14.84 -14.85 -19.09
C GLU A 12 -13.79 -15.89 -18.69
N ASN A 13 -12.58 -15.80 -19.21
CA ASN A 13 -11.47 -16.44 -18.50
C ASN A 13 -11.20 -15.64 -17.21
N ALA A 14 -11.89 -16.02 -16.12
CA ALA A 14 -11.80 -15.41 -14.80
C ALA A 14 -10.34 -15.28 -14.34
N HIS A 15 -9.49 -16.25 -14.72
CA HIS A 15 -8.06 -16.23 -14.45
C HIS A 15 -7.35 -15.06 -15.15
N LEU A 16 -7.71 -14.74 -16.39
CA LEU A 16 -7.09 -13.64 -17.15
C LEU A 16 -7.52 -12.27 -16.60
N LYS A 17 -8.80 -12.14 -16.21
CA LYS A 17 -9.34 -10.95 -15.53
C LYS A 17 -8.67 -10.76 -14.16
N GLY A 18 -8.56 -11.84 -13.38
CA GLY A 18 -7.85 -11.84 -12.10
C GLY A 18 -6.36 -11.52 -12.25
N LEU A 19 -5.71 -11.99 -13.31
CA LEU A 19 -4.33 -11.65 -13.62
C LEU A 19 -4.19 -10.15 -13.95
N ALA A 20 -5.08 -9.58 -14.77
CA ALA A 20 -5.04 -8.16 -15.10
C ALA A 20 -5.27 -7.29 -13.86
N PHE A 21 -6.27 -7.63 -13.04
CA PHE A 21 -6.52 -6.98 -11.76
C PHE A 21 -5.29 -7.06 -10.85
N GLY A 22 -4.77 -8.27 -10.61
CA GLY A 22 -3.63 -8.50 -9.73
C GLY A 22 -2.37 -7.79 -10.23
N PHE A 23 -2.12 -7.80 -11.54
CA PHE A 23 -0.99 -7.10 -12.14
C PHE A 23 -1.07 -5.59 -11.92
N VAL A 24 -2.22 -4.97 -12.18
CA VAL A 24 -2.43 -3.53 -11.97
C VAL A 24 -2.29 -3.19 -10.49
N HIS A 25 -2.99 -3.92 -9.62
CA HIS A 25 -2.95 -3.72 -8.18
C HIS A 25 -1.53 -3.81 -7.62
N SER A 26 -0.82 -4.91 -7.89
CA SER A 26 0.54 -5.12 -7.38
C SER A 26 1.56 -4.14 -7.97
N SER A 27 1.40 -3.72 -9.24
CA SER A 27 2.30 -2.73 -9.85
C SER A 27 2.20 -1.37 -9.17
N ILE A 28 0.98 -0.90 -8.89
CA ILE A 28 0.74 0.38 -8.20
C ILE A 28 1.27 0.31 -6.78
N MET A 29 1.03 -0.81 -6.08
CA MET A 29 1.56 -1.03 -4.74
C MET A 29 3.09 -0.96 -4.70
N LEU A 30 3.78 -1.65 -5.62
CA LEU A 30 5.24 -1.63 -5.71
C LEU A 30 5.76 -0.21 -5.92
N ILE A 31 5.18 0.53 -6.86
CA ILE A 31 5.56 1.92 -7.10
C ILE A 31 5.39 2.73 -5.81
N GLY A 32 4.23 2.66 -5.17
CA GLY A 32 3.98 3.44 -3.97
C GLY A 32 4.82 3.03 -2.76
N TYR A 33 5.22 1.76 -2.63
CA TYR A 33 6.18 1.33 -1.60
C TYR A 33 7.53 2.00 -1.77
N TYR A 34 8.08 1.98 -2.99
CA TYR A 34 9.35 2.64 -3.28
C TYR A 34 9.23 4.17 -3.23
N THR A 35 8.11 4.73 -3.67
CA THR A 35 7.85 6.17 -3.61
C THR A 35 7.70 6.66 -2.17
N GLY A 36 6.97 5.97 -1.30
CA GLY A 36 6.81 6.35 0.11
C GLY A 36 8.14 6.35 0.85
N TRP A 37 8.96 5.31 0.65
CA TRP A 37 10.30 5.22 1.21
C TRP A 37 11.23 6.32 0.66
N SER A 38 11.17 6.58 -0.65
CA SER A 38 11.97 7.60 -1.32
C SER A 38 11.60 9.03 -0.93
N ILE A 39 10.29 9.35 -0.82
CA ILE A 39 9.79 10.67 -0.40
C ILE A 39 10.29 11.02 0.99
N ASN A 40 10.28 10.05 1.93
CA ASN A 40 10.78 10.32 3.26
C ASN A 40 12.28 10.61 3.27
N ARG A 41 13.05 9.86 2.47
CA ARG A 41 14.49 10.08 2.30
C ARG A 41 14.80 11.44 1.67
N PHE A 42 13.98 11.86 0.70
CA PHE A 42 14.19 13.08 -0.07
C PHE A 42 13.79 14.34 0.69
N PHE A 43 12.62 14.35 1.32
CA PHE A 43 12.09 15.56 1.97
C PHE A 43 12.34 15.61 3.49
N LYS A 44 12.82 14.52 4.12
CA LYS A 44 13.05 14.41 5.58
C LYS A 44 11.88 14.93 6.44
N ILE A 45 10.65 14.82 5.94
CA ILE A 45 9.44 15.41 6.55
C ILE A 45 9.09 14.69 7.84
N ILE A 46 9.31 13.37 7.88
CA ILE A 46 9.04 12.53 9.05
C ILE A 46 10.38 12.06 9.60
N SER A 47 10.64 12.36 10.87
CA SER A 47 11.88 12.02 11.58
C SER A 47 12.10 10.52 11.79
N ASN A 48 11.11 9.69 11.45
CA ASN A 48 11.14 8.25 11.55
C ASN A 48 10.77 7.61 10.21
N GLY A 49 11.77 7.11 9.49
CA GLY A 49 11.58 6.49 8.17
C GLY A 49 10.71 5.23 8.19
N PHE A 50 10.59 4.56 9.33
CA PHE A 50 9.69 3.42 9.50
C PHE A 50 8.21 3.85 9.39
N ILE A 51 7.82 4.91 10.09
CA ILE A 51 6.44 5.43 10.07
C ILE A 51 6.09 5.93 8.66
N ALA A 52 7.02 6.61 8.00
CA ALA A 52 6.82 7.07 6.63
C ALA A 52 6.65 5.91 5.64
N GLY A 53 7.37 4.80 5.83
CA GLY A 53 7.19 3.57 5.06
C GLY A 53 5.81 2.95 5.25
N ILE A 54 5.32 2.87 6.49
CA ILE A 54 3.96 2.37 6.79
C ILE A 54 2.89 3.24 6.13
N ILE A 55 3.01 4.57 6.23
CA ILE A 55 2.05 5.50 5.62
C ILE A 55 2.08 5.39 4.09
N GLY A 56 3.28 5.32 3.49
CA GLY A 56 3.45 5.15 2.06
C GLY A 56 2.83 3.84 1.55
N ALA A 57 3.03 2.75 2.28
CA ALA A 57 2.44 1.45 1.98
C ALA A 57 0.92 1.45 2.10
N ALA A 58 0.39 2.06 3.16
CA ALA A 58 -1.04 2.20 3.37
C ALA A 58 -1.73 3.01 2.27
N LEU A 59 -1.13 4.13 1.87
CA LEU A 59 -1.69 5.01 0.84
C LEU A 59 -1.62 4.36 -0.55
N SER A 60 -0.50 3.71 -0.89
CA SER A 60 -0.36 3.00 -2.16
C SER A 60 -1.35 1.86 -2.31
N HIS A 61 -1.64 1.17 -1.22
CA HIS A 61 -2.65 0.10 -1.17
C HIS A 61 -4.04 0.63 -1.52
N ILE A 62 -4.50 1.71 -0.87
CA ILE A 62 -5.83 2.28 -1.14
C ILE A 62 -5.94 2.74 -2.60
N ILE A 63 -4.90 3.40 -3.12
CA ILE A 63 -4.89 3.85 -4.52
C ILE A 63 -4.90 2.65 -5.47
N ALA A 64 -4.12 1.60 -5.18
CA ALA A 64 -4.10 0.38 -5.97
C ALA A 64 -5.47 -0.30 -5.99
N ASP A 65 -6.16 -0.38 -4.85
CA ASP A 65 -7.49 -0.96 -4.75
C ASP A 65 -8.52 -0.17 -5.56
N ILE A 66 -8.50 1.17 -5.48
CA ILE A 66 -9.39 2.04 -6.26
C ILE A 66 -9.15 1.85 -7.75
N ILE A 67 -7.89 1.90 -8.20
CA ILE A 67 -7.59 1.79 -9.63
C ILE A 67 -7.89 0.38 -10.15
N ALA A 68 -7.53 -0.67 -9.41
CA ALA A 68 -7.79 -2.05 -9.83
C ALA A 68 -9.31 -2.36 -9.87
N SER A 69 -10.08 -1.87 -8.89
CA SER A 69 -11.54 -2.01 -8.89
C SER A 69 -12.25 -1.17 -9.95
N LEU A 70 -11.66 -0.05 -10.39
CA LEU A 70 -12.14 0.70 -11.56
C LEU A 70 -11.85 -0.03 -12.88
N VAL A 71 -10.76 -0.78 -12.96
CA VAL A 71 -10.44 -1.59 -14.15
C VAL A 71 -11.41 -2.77 -14.27
N ASP A 72 -11.82 -3.40 -13.17
CA ASP A 72 -12.81 -4.49 -13.17
C ASP A 72 -14.26 -3.97 -13.24
N PRO A 73 -15.01 -4.23 -14.33
CA PRO A 73 -16.40 -3.80 -14.47
C PRO A 73 -17.34 -4.25 -13.33
N HIS A 74 -17.05 -5.37 -12.67
CA HIS A 74 -17.89 -5.92 -11.60
C HIS A 74 -17.68 -5.21 -10.26
N LEU A 75 -16.49 -4.66 -10.03
CA LEU A 75 -16.11 -4.02 -8.77
C LEU A 75 -16.31 -2.50 -8.79
N ARG A 76 -16.56 -1.90 -9.97
CA ARG A 76 -16.78 -0.44 -10.13
C ARG A 76 -17.84 0.13 -9.19
N SER A 77 -18.95 -0.58 -9.00
CA SER A 77 -20.03 -0.14 -8.11
C SER A 77 -19.63 -0.17 -6.63
N ALA A 78 -18.63 -0.99 -6.27
CA ALA A 78 -18.14 -1.16 -4.91
C ALA A 78 -16.91 -0.29 -4.58
N VAL A 79 -16.36 0.49 -5.52
CA VAL A 79 -15.12 1.28 -5.36
C VAL A 79 -15.14 2.15 -4.11
N PHE A 80 -16.26 2.84 -3.83
CA PHE A 80 -16.39 3.66 -2.62
C PHE A 80 -16.32 2.83 -1.33
N GLY A 81 -16.97 1.67 -1.31
CA GLY A 81 -16.92 0.74 -0.18
C GLY A 81 -15.52 0.16 0.02
N ILE A 82 -14.82 -0.17 -1.08
CA ILE A 82 -13.43 -0.64 -1.07
C ILE A 82 -12.50 0.44 -0.52
N ALA A 83 -12.63 1.69 -0.99
CA ALA A 83 -11.82 2.81 -0.52
C ALA A 83 -12.03 3.08 0.98
N LEU A 84 -13.29 3.16 1.43
CA LEU A 84 -13.61 3.37 2.84
C LEU A 84 -13.15 2.19 3.70
N GLY A 85 -13.36 0.96 3.22
CA GLY A 85 -12.90 -0.27 3.87
C GLY A 85 -11.38 -0.33 4.01
N GLY A 86 -10.62 0.24 3.07
CA GLY A 86 -9.16 0.38 3.16
C GLY A 86 -8.70 1.46 4.14
N ILE A 87 -9.43 2.57 4.25
CA ILE A 87 -9.09 3.70 5.14
C ILE A 87 -9.34 3.36 6.61
N ILE A 88 -10.45 2.68 6.93
CA ILE A 88 -10.85 2.41 8.32
C ILE A 88 -9.74 1.69 9.12
N PRO A 89 -9.10 0.61 8.63
CA PRO A 89 -7.99 -0.04 9.31
C PRO A 89 -6.78 0.87 9.58
N LEU A 90 -6.53 1.88 8.74
CA LEU A 90 -5.39 2.77 8.91
C LEU A 90 -5.49 3.62 10.18
N LEU A 91 -6.70 3.91 10.63
CA LEU A 91 -6.94 4.62 11.89
C LEU A 91 -6.41 3.84 13.10
N PHE A 92 -6.26 2.52 12.98
CA PHE A 92 -5.72 1.65 14.02
C PHE A 92 -4.19 1.54 14.01
N ILE A 93 -3.48 2.10 13.00
CA ILE A 93 -2.01 2.05 12.93
C ILE A 93 -1.34 2.51 14.25
N PRO A 94 -1.70 3.65 14.86
CA PRO A 94 -1.05 4.11 16.10
C PRO A 94 -1.27 3.15 17.29
N ILE A 95 -2.39 2.43 17.29
CA ILE A 95 -2.74 1.46 18.32
C ILE A 95 -1.93 0.18 18.10
N LEU A 96 -1.93 -0.33 16.87
CA LEU A 96 -1.16 -1.51 16.47
C LEU A 96 0.34 -1.29 16.66
N GLU A 97 0.86 -0.11 16.37
CA GLU A 97 2.25 0.24 16.62
C GLU A 97 2.57 0.09 18.12
N LYS A 98 1.75 0.64 19.02
CA LYS A 98 1.95 0.51 20.48
C LYS A 98 1.84 -0.94 20.99
N LEU A 99 1.01 -1.77 20.35
CA LEU A 99 0.80 -3.16 20.75
C LEU A 99 1.90 -4.10 20.21
N VAL A 100 2.33 -3.91 18.96
CA VAL A 100 3.27 -4.80 18.26
C VAL A 100 4.72 -4.38 18.48
N THR A 101 5.03 -3.07 18.52
CA THR A 101 6.42 -2.57 18.61
C THR A 101 6.97 -2.51 20.05
N LYS A 102 6.21 -2.98 21.04
CA LYS A 102 6.68 -3.17 22.44
C LYS A 102 7.77 -4.27 22.60
N SER A 103 8.48 -4.60 21.53
CA SER A 103 9.67 -5.45 21.57
C SER A 103 10.82 -4.68 22.24
N GLN A 104 11.49 -5.32 23.20
CA GLN A 104 12.66 -4.79 23.93
C GLN A 104 13.86 -4.45 23.03
N HIS A 105 13.79 -4.74 21.73
CA HIS A 105 14.82 -4.44 20.74
C HIS A 105 14.32 -3.33 19.81
N HIS A 106 14.86 -2.12 19.99
CA HIS A 106 14.72 -1.04 19.01
C HIS A 106 15.40 -1.48 17.70
N ILE A 107 14.60 -1.79 16.68
CA ILE A 107 15.13 -2.12 15.36
C ILE A 107 15.58 -0.82 14.71
N VAL A 108 16.89 -0.66 14.53
CA VAL A 108 17.46 0.49 13.83
C VAL A 108 17.20 0.29 12.34
N ILE A 109 16.23 1.02 11.79
CA ILE A 109 15.86 0.99 10.38
C ILE A 109 15.84 2.44 9.89
N GLY A 110 16.71 2.78 8.94
CA GLY A 110 16.81 4.13 8.41
C GLY A 110 18.04 4.30 7.52
N ASP A 111 18.21 5.50 6.95
CA ASP A 111 19.41 5.83 6.19
C ASP A 111 20.61 5.99 7.15
N HIS A 112 21.83 6.03 6.64
CA HIS A 112 23.06 6.16 7.41
C HIS A 112 23.00 7.35 8.42
N GLU A 113 22.33 8.43 8.06
CA GLU A 113 22.12 9.59 8.93
C GLU A 113 21.20 9.28 10.13
N ASP A 114 20.13 8.51 9.91
CA ASP A 114 19.19 8.09 10.96
C ASP A 114 19.87 7.12 11.94
N ILE A 115 20.62 6.15 11.39
CA ILE A 115 21.41 5.19 12.16
C ILE A 115 22.44 5.92 13.04
N LYS A 116 23.15 6.89 12.47
CA LYS A 116 24.15 7.69 13.18
C LYS A 116 23.53 8.54 14.29
N LYS A 117 22.31 9.05 14.09
CA LYS A 117 21.57 9.80 15.11
C LYS A 117 21.13 8.90 16.26
N ASP A 118 20.61 7.72 15.95
CA ASP A 118 20.19 6.74 16.97
C ASP A 118 21.35 6.22 17.81
N ILE A 119 22.50 5.93 17.18
CA ILE A 119 23.71 5.50 17.89
C ILE A 119 24.21 6.61 18.83
N LYS A 120 24.22 7.88 18.37
CA LYS A 120 24.64 9.01 19.21
C LYS A 120 23.70 9.26 20.40
N LEU A 121 22.42 8.96 20.27
CA LEU A 121 21.44 9.12 21.35
C LEU A 121 21.56 8.03 22.43
N LYS A 122 21.99 6.81 22.06
CA LYS A 122 22.19 5.71 23.03
C LYS A 122 23.45 5.85 23.90
N HIS A 123 24.42 6.66 23.49
CA HIS A 123 25.68 6.86 24.20
C HIS A 123 25.78 8.23 24.91
N LYS A 124 24.65 8.80 25.32
CA LYS A 124 24.60 10.06 26.06
C LYS A 124 24.10 9.87 27.48
#